data_AF-A0AAV2NAL1-F1
#
_entry.id   AF-A0AAV2NAL1-F1
#
_cell.length_a   1.000
_cell.length_b   1.000
_cell.length_c   1.000
_cell.angle_alpha   90.00
_cell.angle_beta   90.00
_cell.angle_gamma   90.00
#
_symmetry.space_group_name_H-M   'P 1'
#
loop_
_entity.id
_entity.type
_entity.pdbx_description
1 polymer ?
#
loop_
_entity_poly.entity_id
_entity_poly.type
_entity_poly.pdbx_seq_one_letter_code
_entity_poly.pdbx_strand_id
1 'polypeptide(L)'
;MCDFEGTTRRLLTIPPNFVPYMEKHRLYEFFYELVTQLLIQKPEDPIVFMKQCIQHAIRKRDIPRIILIAPPSFDKLTLAKILQEKIGNRPVTLKDLRALTSVENTCCCYNANEIAMRMKEMLMSGILHESGWTLVDIPRSKKEARAMQRVGVIPTHVIQIIPSNAEDEIQSILTEVKAGVKTIQELGEDCAALTKIRRHYGAPSLFRIALIGPRGSDRRSLAKHVSERFNLVHVDFNYILEQACSQETALGEMLRLCKHRCGQKLKSETRIQIVEQYVLGSECLKKGWILTDYPKTMEEFKLLDMIPTPPNRIIILKVDAQRCRERLLNRRYNVITGSEYNLASCESLVTDPDCKLDIYPKDYKDVVEQDLLEYEENIEAIMRYAGETASVIDAMDERKCVRENLEACLMRPGPSAKPRIPQSPSIIDPMDIEFDPDDEPDPKIFDDIRASEPKYSFI
;
A
#
# COMPACT_ATOMS: atom_id res chain seq x y z
N MET A 1 -41.30 -8.74 -30.56
CA MET A 1 -40.24 -9.74 -30.36
C MET A 1 -38.98 -9.12 -30.94
N CYS A 2 -38.08 -8.62 -30.09
CA CYS A 2 -36.82 -8.01 -30.51
C CYS A 2 -35.69 -8.92 -30.03
N ASP A 3 -34.87 -9.33 -30.98
CA ASP A 3 -33.79 -10.31 -30.84
C ASP A 3 -32.67 -9.79 -29.94
N PHE A 4 -32.44 -10.49 -28.82
CA PHE A 4 -31.34 -10.27 -27.88
C PHE A 4 -30.21 -11.33 -28.04
N GLU A 5 -30.07 -11.96 -29.20
CA GLU A 5 -29.11 -13.06 -29.41
C GLU A 5 -27.68 -12.61 -29.81
N GLY A 6 -27.41 -11.31 -29.94
CA GLY A 6 -26.16 -10.80 -30.50
C GLY A 6 -24.99 -10.57 -29.52
N THR A 7 -25.21 -10.44 -28.21
CA THR A 7 -24.20 -9.86 -27.29
C THR A 7 -23.49 -10.84 -26.35
N THR A 8 -23.87 -12.12 -26.28
CA THR A 8 -23.37 -13.06 -25.26
C THR A 8 -22.22 -13.97 -25.69
N ARG A 9 -21.72 -13.89 -26.92
CA ARG A 9 -20.66 -14.79 -27.44
C ARG A 9 -19.22 -14.33 -27.21
N ARG A 10 -18.95 -13.48 -26.22
CA ARG A 10 -17.55 -13.24 -25.78
C ARG A 10 -17.22 -14.27 -24.70
N LEU A 11 -16.45 -15.29 -25.04
CA LEU A 11 -15.88 -16.23 -24.08
C LEU A 11 -15.05 -15.42 -23.07
N LEU A 12 -15.61 -15.19 -21.88
CA LEU A 12 -14.92 -14.52 -20.79
C LEU A 12 -13.81 -15.47 -20.31
N THR A 13 -12.57 -15.18 -20.70
CA THR A 13 -11.42 -15.94 -20.22
C THR A 13 -11.17 -15.53 -18.77
N ILE A 14 -11.62 -16.35 -17.83
CA ILE A 14 -11.42 -16.11 -16.41
C ILE A 14 -9.93 -16.37 -16.10
N PRO A 15 -9.18 -15.38 -15.58
CA PRO A 15 -7.77 -15.59 -15.22
C PRO A 15 -7.63 -16.71 -14.17
N PRO A 16 -6.57 -17.52 -14.18
CA PRO A 16 -6.39 -18.61 -13.20
C PRO A 16 -6.30 -18.10 -11.76
N ASN A 17 -5.85 -16.84 -11.57
CA ASN A 17 -5.78 -16.19 -10.26
C ASN A 17 -7.12 -15.58 -9.81
N PHE A 18 -8.16 -15.65 -10.64
CA PHE A 18 -9.45 -15.06 -10.35
C PHE A 18 -10.17 -15.78 -9.21
N VAL A 19 -10.13 -17.12 -9.19
CA VAL A 19 -10.75 -17.93 -8.14
C VAL A 19 -10.05 -17.71 -6.79
N PRO A 20 -8.71 -17.82 -6.68
CA PRO A 20 -8.00 -17.48 -5.44
C PRO A 20 -8.24 -16.03 -4.98
N TYR A 21 -8.36 -15.08 -5.91
CA TYR A 21 -8.68 -13.69 -5.60
C TYR A 21 -10.09 -13.53 -5.03
N MET A 22 -11.08 -14.22 -5.62
CA MET A 22 -12.46 -14.19 -5.14
C MET A 22 -12.60 -14.81 -3.75
N GLU A 23 -11.94 -15.94 -3.47
CA GLU A 23 -11.94 -16.59 -2.16
C GLU A 23 -11.25 -15.72 -1.11
N LYS A 24 -10.04 -15.24 -1.41
CA LYS A 24 -9.27 -14.35 -0.50
C LYS A 24 -10.05 -13.11 -0.10
N HIS A 25 -10.89 -12.59 -0.99
CA HIS A 25 -11.68 -11.39 -0.76
C HIS A 25 -13.14 -11.66 -0.44
N ARG A 26 -13.54 -12.93 -0.24
CA ARG A 26 -14.91 -13.34 0.09
C ARG A 26 -15.96 -12.76 -0.85
N LEU A 27 -15.60 -12.65 -2.13
CA LEU A 27 -16.45 -12.05 -3.14
C LEU A 27 -17.65 -12.96 -3.47
N TYR A 28 -17.49 -14.27 -3.33
CA TYR A 28 -18.59 -15.22 -3.50
C TYR A 28 -19.72 -14.96 -2.51
N GLU A 29 -19.41 -14.82 -1.22
CA GLU A 29 -20.42 -14.54 -0.20
C GLU A 29 -21.05 -13.16 -0.40
N PHE A 30 -20.24 -12.16 -0.80
CA PHE A 30 -20.75 -10.83 -1.11
C PHE A 30 -21.77 -10.84 -2.26
N PHE A 31 -21.44 -11.50 -3.38
CA PHE A 31 -22.36 -11.60 -4.51
C PHE A 31 -23.59 -12.44 -4.15
N TYR A 32 -23.42 -13.51 -3.38
CA TYR A 32 -24.52 -14.33 -2.90
C TYR A 32 -25.50 -13.51 -2.05
N GLU A 33 -25.01 -12.74 -1.09
CA GLU A 33 -25.83 -11.84 -0.26
C GLU A 33 -26.53 -10.77 -1.11
N LEU A 34 -25.83 -10.17 -2.05
CA LEU A 34 -26.39 -9.14 -2.94
C LEU A 34 -27.52 -9.68 -3.82
N VAL A 35 -27.35 -10.86 -4.40
CA VAL A 35 -28.39 -11.56 -5.17
C VAL A 35 -29.55 -11.97 -4.26
N THR A 36 -29.25 -12.46 -3.05
CA THR A 36 -30.28 -12.84 -2.06
C THR A 36 -31.14 -11.63 -1.68
N GLN A 37 -30.53 -10.48 -1.40
CA GLN A 37 -31.24 -9.24 -1.10
C GLN A 37 -32.09 -8.76 -2.27
N LEU A 38 -31.61 -8.88 -3.51
CA LEU A 38 -32.39 -8.58 -4.71
C LEU A 38 -33.64 -9.46 -4.83
N LEU A 39 -33.49 -10.76 -4.60
CA LEU A 39 -34.59 -11.73 -4.69
C LEU A 39 -35.63 -11.51 -3.59
N ILE A 40 -35.18 -11.16 -2.39
CA ILE A 40 -36.06 -10.90 -1.23
C ILE A 40 -36.82 -9.57 -1.40
N GLN A 41 -36.11 -8.48 -1.69
CA GLN A 41 -36.70 -7.14 -1.69
C GLN A 41 -37.43 -6.80 -3.00
N LYS A 42 -37.09 -7.51 -4.09
CA LYS A 42 -37.68 -7.37 -5.43
C LYS A 42 -37.99 -5.90 -5.82
N PRO A 43 -36.98 -5.01 -5.78
CA PRO A 43 -37.14 -3.58 -5.99
C PRO A 43 -37.53 -3.26 -7.44
N GLU A 44 -38.18 -2.11 -7.66
CA GLU A 44 -38.63 -1.64 -8.99
C GLU A 44 -37.45 -1.43 -9.97
N ASP A 45 -36.30 -0.97 -9.47
CA ASP A 45 -35.04 -0.88 -10.23
C ASP A 45 -33.92 -1.70 -9.55
N PRO A 46 -33.65 -2.91 -10.07
CA PRO A 46 -32.60 -3.79 -9.55
C PRO A 46 -31.19 -3.20 -9.65
N ILE A 47 -30.91 -2.38 -10.66
CA ILE A 47 -29.56 -1.85 -10.90
C ILE A 47 -29.25 -0.75 -9.88
N VAL A 48 -30.19 0.16 -9.66
CA VAL A 48 -30.06 1.22 -8.64
C VAL A 48 -29.96 0.60 -7.25
N PHE A 49 -30.76 -0.43 -6.96
CA PHE A 49 -30.69 -1.15 -5.70
C PHE A 49 -29.33 -1.83 -5.49
N MET A 50 -28.81 -2.55 -6.49
CA MET A 50 -27.46 -3.13 -6.42
C MET A 50 -26.39 -2.07 -6.20
N LYS A 51 -26.49 -0.92 -6.87
CA LYS A 51 -25.57 0.20 -6.68
C LYS A 51 -25.63 0.72 -5.24
N GLN A 52 -26.80 0.84 -4.65
CA GLN A 52 -26.98 1.24 -3.25
C GLN A 52 -26.43 0.19 -2.28
N CYS A 53 -26.67 -1.11 -2.53
CA CYS A 53 -26.13 -2.21 -1.73
C CYS A 53 -24.59 -2.26 -1.79
N ILE A 54 -24.00 -2.08 -2.97
CA ILE A 54 -22.54 -1.98 -3.15
C ILE A 54 -22.01 -0.72 -2.46
N GLN A 55 -22.66 0.43 -2.62
CA GLN A 55 -22.27 1.67 -1.93
C GLN A 55 -22.35 1.52 -0.41
N HIS A 56 -23.34 0.80 0.10
CA HIS A 56 -23.49 0.51 1.52
C HIS A 56 -22.41 -0.46 2.00
N ALA A 57 -22.05 -1.47 1.21
CA ALA A 57 -20.93 -2.37 1.49
C ALA A 57 -19.57 -1.64 1.48
N ILE A 58 -19.38 -0.69 0.56
CA ILE A 58 -18.19 0.20 0.53
C ILE A 58 -18.16 1.07 1.79
N ARG A 59 -19.28 1.70 2.17
CA ARG A 59 -19.39 2.47 3.42
C ARG A 59 -19.10 1.61 4.66
N LYS A 60 -19.48 0.32 4.63
CA LYS A 60 -19.20 -0.66 5.70
C LYS A 60 -17.73 -1.13 5.74
N ARG A 61 -17.00 -1.06 4.62
CA ARG A 61 -15.57 -1.39 4.55
C ARG A 61 -14.69 -0.38 5.31
N ASP A 62 -15.17 0.86 5.39
CA ASP A 62 -14.44 1.99 5.98
C ASP A 62 -14.74 2.21 7.46
N ILE A 63 -15.45 1.28 8.11
CA ILE A 63 -15.80 1.37 9.52
C ILE A 63 -14.55 1.05 10.36
N PRO A 64 -14.03 2.00 11.16
CA PRO A 64 -12.82 1.77 11.94
C PRO A 64 -13.13 0.84 13.11
N ARG A 65 -12.43 -0.30 13.14
CA ARG A 65 -12.42 -1.27 14.23
C ARG A 65 -11.06 -1.18 14.90
N ILE A 66 -11.00 -0.56 16.07
CA ILE A 66 -9.75 -0.16 16.71
C ILE A 66 -9.55 -1.01 17.97
N ILE A 67 -8.33 -1.51 18.16
CA ILE A 67 -7.87 -1.99 19.46
C ILE A 67 -6.88 -0.99 20.01
N LEU A 68 -7.17 -0.47 21.20
CA LEU A 68 -6.32 0.45 21.94
C LEU A 68 -5.64 -0.31 23.09
N ILE A 69 -4.32 -0.43 23.00
CA ILE A 69 -3.47 -1.02 24.04
C ILE A 69 -2.68 0.12 24.67
N ALA A 70 -2.88 0.36 25.96
CA ALA A 70 -2.18 1.40 26.68
C ALA A 70 -1.60 0.87 28.00
N PRO A 71 -0.55 1.51 28.54
CA PRO A 71 -0.02 1.17 29.86
C PRO A 71 -1.08 1.38 30.94
N PRO A 72 -1.04 0.63 32.05
CA PRO A 72 -2.04 0.74 33.12
C PRO A 72 -2.06 2.13 33.79
N SER A 73 -0.95 2.87 33.73
CA SER A 73 -0.83 4.25 34.23
C SER A 73 -1.47 5.30 33.33
N PHE A 74 -1.86 4.95 32.10
CA PHE A 74 -2.39 5.88 31.12
C PHE A 74 -3.92 5.95 31.17
N ASP A 75 -4.48 7.15 31.02
CA ASP A 75 -5.94 7.35 30.97
C ASP A 75 -6.53 7.00 29.60
N LYS A 76 -6.59 5.69 29.37
CA LYS A 76 -7.15 5.05 28.17
C LYS A 76 -8.62 5.37 27.91
N LEU A 77 -9.41 5.63 28.95
CA LEU A 77 -10.84 5.91 28.80
C LEU A 77 -11.06 7.32 28.26
N THR A 78 -10.32 8.30 28.75
CA THR A 78 -10.37 9.66 28.22
C THR A 78 -9.94 9.70 26.76
N LEU A 79 -8.88 8.97 26.39
CA LEU A 79 -8.48 8.85 24.99
C LEU A 79 -9.55 8.17 24.12
N ALA A 80 -10.16 7.09 24.61
CA ALA A 80 -11.21 6.39 23.87
C ALA A 80 -12.47 7.26 23.68
N LYS A 81 -12.79 8.15 24.62
CA LYS A 81 -13.85 9.16 24.47
C LYS A 81 -13.51 10.22 23.43
N ILE A 82 -12.26 10.70 23.39
CA ILE A 82 -11.81 11.64 22.35
C ILE A 82 -11.92 10.98 20.96
N LEU A 83 -11.55 9.70 20.84
CA LEU A 83 -11.73 8.93 19.61
C LEU A 83 -13.21 8.77 19.25
N GLN A 84 -14.09 8.59 20.24
CA GLN A 84 -15.54 8.55 20.02
C GLN A 84 -16.07 9.87 19.47
N GLU A 85 -15.67 11.01 20.03
CA GLU A 85 -16.09 12.33 19.56
C GLU A 85 -15.59 12.65 18.14
N LYS A 86 -14.34 12.24 17.83
CA LYS A 86 -13.69 12.57 16.55
C LYS A 86 -14.06 11.62 15.41
N ILE A 87 -14.28 10.33 15.70
CA ILE A 87 -14.46 9.27 14.69
C ILE A 87 -15.90 8.74 14.69
N GLY A 88 -16.63 8.86 15.82
CA GLY A 88 -17.97 8.28 15.99
C GLY A 88 -17.97 6.84 16.52
N ASN A 89 -16.79 6.28 16.80
CA ASN A 89 -16.66 4.91 17.32
C ASN A 89 -17.06 4.80 18.77
N ARG A 90 -17.78 3.74 19.14
CA ARG A 90 -18.13 3.51 20.55
C ARG A 90 -17.01 2.76 21.29
N PRO A 91 -16.54 3.25 22.44
CA PRO A 91 -15.59 2.52 23.26
C PRO A 91 -16.28 1.33 23.90
N VAL A 92 -15.62 0.17 23.84
CA VAL A 92 -16.10 -1.08 24.41
C VAL A 92 -15.02 -1.59 25.36
N THR A 93 -15.42 -1.78 26.61
CA THR A 93 -14.57 -2.25 27.70
C THR A 93 -15.05 -3.61 28.19
N LEU A 94 -14.19 -4.28 28.97
CA LEU A 94 -14.56 -5.53 29.65
C LEU A 94 -15.73 -5.36 30.63
N LYS A 95 -15.99 -4.14 31.11
CA LYS A 95 -17.16 -3.86 31.98
C LYS A 95 -18.45 -3.93 31.20
N ASP A 96 -18.46 -3.45 29.95
CA ASP A 96 -19.64 -3.48 29.08
C ASP A 96 -20.02 -4.92 28.73
N LEU A 97 -19.03 -5.79 28.53
CA LEU A 97 -19.25 -7.22 28.34
C LEU A 97 -19.88 -7.90 29.57
N ARG A 98 -19.46 -7.50 30.77
CA ARG A 98 -20.01 -8.03 32.04
C ARG A 98 -21.42 -7.52 32.33
N ALA A 99 -21.74 -6.29 31.92
CA ALA A 99 -23.06 -5.69 32.11
C ALA A 99 -24.15 -6.37 31.28
N LEU A 100 -23.78 -7.03 30.17
CA LEU A 100 -24.70 -7.81 29.34
C LEU A 100 -25.05 -9.18 29.95
N THR A 101 -24.33 -9.62 30.98
CA THR A 101 -24.66 -10.85 31.70
C THR A 101 -25.58 -10.59 32.88
N SER A 102 -26.83 -11.03 32.77
CA SER A 102 -27.84 -11.01 33.84
C SER A 102 -27.63 -12.08 34.92
N VAL A 103 -26.41 -12.59 35.11
CA VAL A 103 -26.11 -13.61 36.12
C VAL A 103 -25.13 -13.03 37.13
N GLU A 104 -25.69 -12.39 38.16
CA GLU A 104 -24.96 -12.07 39.38
C GLU A 104 -24.50 -13.38 40.03
N ASN A 105 -23.23 -13.49 40.38
CA ASN A 105 -22.62 -14.55 41.20
C ASN A 105 -22.21 -15.87 40.51
N THR A 106 -21.37 -15.79 39.49
CA THR A 106 -20.34 -16.83 39.27
C THR A 106 -18.98 -16.18 39.08
N CYS A 107 -17.95 -16.71 39.73
CA CYS A 107 -16.57 -16.28 39.52
C CYS A 107 -16.25 -16.42 38.02
N CYS A 108 -16.23 -15.29 37.31
CA CYS A 108 -16.08 -15.28 35.85
C CYS A 108 -14.60 -15.40 35.47
N CYS A 109 -14.03 -16.59 35.63
CA CYS A 109 -12.86 -17.00 34.87
C CYS A 109 -13.31 -17.28 33.42
N TYR A 110 -13.63 -16.23 32.68
CA TYR A 110 -14.02 -16.39 31.28
C TYR A 110 -12.87 -17.06 30.51
N ASN A 111 -13.18 -18.17 29.84
CA ASN A 111 -12.26 -18.77 28.88
C ASN A 111 -12.12 -17.83 27.68
N ALA A 112 -10.93 -17.75 27.08
CA ALA A 112 -10.63 -16.86 25.95
C ALA A 112 -11.65 -17.01 24.79
N ASN A 113 -12.12 -18.23 24.55
CA ASN A 113 -13.14 -18.53 23.53
C ASN A 113 -14.52 -17.95 23.87
N GLU A 114 -14.90 -17.98 25.15
CA GLU A 114 -16.21 -17.47 25.59
C GLU A 114 -16.25 -15.93 25.53
N ILE A 115 -15.14 -15.28 25.90
CA ILE A 115 -14.96 -13.83 25.72
C ILE A 115 -15.11 -13.48 24.24
N ALA A 116 -14.43 -14.21 23.35
CA ALA A 116 -14.45 -13.96 21.91
C ALA A 116 -15.84 -14.12 21.30
N MET A 117 -16.58 -15.18 21.66
CA MET A 117 -17.95 -15.42 21.20
C MET A 117 -18.89 -14.28 21.60
N ARG A 118 -18.89 -13.88 22.87
CA ARG A 118 -19.75 -12.78 23.34
C ARG A 118 -19.34 -11.44 22.75
N MET A 119 -18.04 -11.22 22.57
CA MET A 119 -17.57 -10.03 21.85
C MET A 119 -18.07 -10.02 20.41
N LYS A 120 -18.09 -11.14 19.71
CA LYS A 120 -18.70 -11.19 18.37
C LYS A 120 -20.17 -10.80 18.41
N GLU A 121 -20.96 -11.39 19.29
CA GLU A 121 -22.40 -11.07 19.38
C GLU A 121 -22.64 -9.58 19.66
N MET A 122 -21.90 -9.01 20.61
CA MET A 122 -22.00 -7.58 20.95
C MET A 122 -21.50 -6.67 19.82
N LEU A 123 -20.34 -6.97 19.22
CA LEU A 123 -19.73 -6.12 18.19
C LEU A 123 -20.42 -6.25 16.82
N MET A 124 -21.10 -7.37 16.58
CA MET A 124 -21.85 -7.63 15.34
C MET A 124 -23.34 -7.27 15.46
N SER A 125 -23.81 -6.80 16.62
CA SER A 125 -25.20 -6.39 16.82
C SER A 125 -25.37 -4.86 16.86
N GLY A 126 -26.47 -4.40 16.27
CA GLY A 126 -26.96 -3.02 16.37
C GLY A 126 -25.96 -1.95 15.90
N ILE A 127 -25.92 -0.86 16.67
CA ILE A 127 -25.21 0.38 16.32
C ILE A 127 -23.69 0.17 16.22
N LEU A 128 -23.11 -0.76 17.00
CA LEU A 128 -21.67 -1.04 17.02
C LEU A 128 -21.14 -1.57 15.69
N HIS A 129 -21.97 -2.33 14.97
CA HIS A 129 -21.63 -2.85 13.66
C HIS A 129 -21.62 -1.75 12.58
N GLU A 130 -22.40 -0.68 12.77
CA GLU A 130 -22.55 0.42 11.80
C GLU A 130 -21.59 1.59 12.06
N SER A 131 -21.39 1.96 13.34
CA SER A 131 -20.54 3.08 13.73
C SER A 131 -19.08 2.71 13.94
N GLY A 132 -18.76 1.43 14.08
CA GLY A 132 -17.44 0.97 14.47
C GLY A 132 -17.23 1.00 15.98
N TRP A 133 -16.14 0.37 16.40
CA TRP A 133 -15.86 0.10 17.81
C TRP A 133 -14.39 0.32 18.15
N THR A 134 -14.15 0.71 19.40
CA THR A 134 -12.81 0.84 19.98
C THR A 134 -12.73 -0.06 21.21
N LEU A 135 -12.03 -1.18 21.08
CA LEU A 135 -11.76 -2.07 22.20
C LEU A 135 -10.63 -1.50 23.04
N VAL A 136 -10.89 -1.31 24.32
CA VAL A 136 -9.91 -0.76 25.27
C VAL A 136 -9.39 -1.88 26.17
N ASP A 137 -8.08 -2.12 26.13
CA ASP A 137 -7.39 -3.18 26.88
C ASP A 137 -7.93 -4.60 26.63
N ILE A 138 -8.39 -4.84 25.41
CA ILE A 138 -8.81 -6.14 24.93
C ILE A 138 -8.19 -6.31 23.55
N PRO A 139 -7.47 -7.41 23.27
CA PRO A 139 -7.22 -8.56 24.12
C PRO A 139 -6.11 -8.30 25.17
N ARG A 140 -6.20 -8.97 26.32
CA ARG A 140 -5.18 -8.91 27.41
C ARG A 140 -4.13 -10.01 27.31
N SER A 141 -4.39 -11.03 26.48
CA SER A 141 -3.46 -12.14 26.26
C SER A 141 -3.45 -12.59 24.81
N LYS A 142 -2.35 -13.22 24.39
CA LYS A 142 -2.22 -13.84 23.05
C LYS A 142 -3.32 -14.89 22.80
N LYS A 143 -3.79 -15.57 23.84
CA LYS A 143 -4.89 -16.56 23.75
C LYS A 143 -6.24 -15.88 23.42
N GLU A 144 -6.55 -14.77 24.09
CA GLU A 144 -7.74 -13.96 23.79
C GLU A 144 -7.68 -13.39 22.36
N ALA A 145 -6.51 -12.87 21.94
CA ALA A 145 -6.32 -12.35 20.59
C ALA A 145 -6.59 -13.41 19.50
N ARG A 146 -6.03 -14.61 19.66
CA ARG A 146 -6.24 -15.73 18.74
C ARG A 146 -7.69 -16.19 18.71
N ALA A 147 -8.34 -16.27 19.87
CA ALA A 147 -9.75 -16.65 19.96
C ALA A 147 -10.65 -15.63 19.24
N MET A 148 -10.41 -14.33 19.42
CA MET A 148 -11.13 -13.27 18.71
C MET A 148 -10.96 -13.35 17.19
N GLN A 149 -9.73 -13.60 16.72
CA GLN A 149 -9.44 -13.79 15.30
C GLN A 149 -10.22 -14.98 14.71
N ARG A 150 -10.20 -16.14 15.37
CA ARG A 150 -10.94 -17.34 14.95
C ARG A 150 -12.44 -17.12 14.83
N VAL A 151 -12.99 -16.34 15.76
CA VAL A 151 -14.42 -16.05 15.83
C VAL A 151 -14.85 -14.97 14.81
N GLY A 152 -13.89 -14.28 14.19
CA GLY A 152 -14.12 -13.29 13.13
C GLY A 152 -14.10 -11.83 13.60
N VAL A 153 -13.65 -11.56 14.82
CA VAL A 153 -13.46 -10.21 15.35
C VAL A 153 -12.08 -9.72 14.94
N ILE A 154 -12.00 -9.13 13.74
CA ILE A 154 -10.75 -8.66 13.14
C ILE A 154 -10.69 -7.12 13.21
N PRO A 155 -9.69 -6.54 13.91
CA PRO A 155 -9.50 -5.10 13.95
C PRO A 155 -8.94 -4.58 12.63
N THR A 156 -9.28 -3.34 12.30
CA THR A 156 -8.65 -2.58 11.21
C THR A 156 -7.34 -1.94 11.64
N HIS A 157 -7.26 -1.51 12.91
CA HIS A 157 -6.10 -0.82 13.48
C HIS A 157 -5.85 -1.34 14.88
N VAL A 158 -4.58 -1.56 15.22
CA VAL A 158 -4.13 -1.83 16.58
C VAL A 158 -3.15 -0.73 16.97
N ILE A 159 -3.58 0.11 17.90
CA ILE A 159 -2.84 1.27 18.38
C ILE A 159 -2.25 0.93 19.74
N GLN A 160 -0.93 0.94 19.83
CA GLN A 160 -0.23 0.76 21.09
C GLN A 160 0.37 2.09 21.54
N ILE A 161 0.06 2.49 22.77
CA ILE A 161 0.66 3.66 23.40
C ILE A 161 1.88 3.21 24.18
N ILE A 162 3.02 3.82 23.87
CA ILE A 162 4.28 3.50 24.53
C ILE A 162 4.70 4.70 25.38
N PRO A 163 5.02 4.50 26.67
CA PRO A 163 5.57 5.55 27.52
C PRO A 163 6.98 5.91 27.02
N SER A 164 7.35 7.18 27.13
CA SER A 164 8.57 7.76 26.56
C SER A 164 9.89 7.11 27.02
N ASN A 165 9.85 6.29 28.08
CA ASN A 165 11.02 5.71 28.73
C ASN A 165 11.19 4.20 28.48
N ALA A 166 10.34 3.56 27.66
CA ALA A 166 10.48 2.14 27.35
C ALA A 166 11.38 1.93 26.13
N GLU A 167 12.43 1.14 26.28
CA GLU A 167 13.30 0.69 25.18
C GLU A 167 12.49 -0.14 24.16
N ASP A 168 12.78 0.09 22.87
CA ASP A 168 12.06 -0.39 21.71
C ASP A 168 12.22 -1.93 21.50
N GLU A 169 11.56 -2.77 22.30
CA GLU A 169 11.68 -4.25 22.18
C GLU A 169 10.47 -4.98 21.54
N ILE A 170 9.44 -4.28 21.05
CA ILE A 170 8.34 -4.96 20.31
C ILE A 170 8.24 -4.41 18.88
N GLN A 171 9.31 -4.57 18.11
CA GLN A 171 9.25 -4.35 16.67
C GLN A 171 8.50 -5.51 15.98
N SER A 172 7.39 -5.19 15.31
CA SER A 172 7.24 -5.46 13.86
C SER A 172 5.82 -5.34 13.30
N ILE A 173 4.75 -5.33 14.12
CA ILE A 173 3.37 -5.49 13.59
C ILE A 173 2.38 -4.40 14.03
N LEU A 174 2.65 -3.66 15.11
CA LEU A 174 1.69 -2.73 15.71
C LEU A 174 1.91 -1.27 15.26
N THR A 175 0.86 -0.45 15.30
CA THR A 175 0.97 1.00 15.08
C THR A 175 1.27 1.64 16.43
N GLU A 176 2.51 2.08 16.61
CA GLU A 176 2.99 2.65 17.86
C GLU A 176 2.80 4.16 17.88
N VAL A 177 2.28 4.68 18.99
CA VAL A 177 2.16 6.12 19.24
C VAL A 177 2.89 6.45 20.54
N LYS A 178 3.98 7.21 20.43
CA LYS A 178 4.78 7.64 21.59
C LYS A 178 4.03 8.74 22.34
N ALA A 179 3.74 8.49 23.62
CA ALA A 179 3.01 9.45 24.46
C ALA A 179 3.81 10.75 24.72
N GLY A 180 5.14 10.67 24.85
CA GLY A 180 6.02 11.84 24.89
C GLY A 180 5.63 12.87 25.97
N VAL A 181 5.77 14.16 25.61
CA VAL A 181 5.30 15.33 26.38
C VAL A 181 3.92 15.79 25.88
N LYS A 182 3.24 14.98 25.05
CA LYS A 182 2.00 15.37 24.38
C LYS A 182 0.83 15.34 25.33
N THR A 183 -0.12 16.25 25.13
CA THR A 183 -1.39 16.21 25.86
C THR A 183 -2.26 15.05 25.34
N ILE A 184 -3.19 14.57 26.17
CA ILE A 184 -4.13 13.49 25.76
C ILE A 184 -4.98 13.92 24.55
N GLN A 185 -5.25 15.23 24.41
CA GLN A 185 -5.96 15.78 23.26
C GLN A 185 -5.14 15.65 21.97
N GLU A 186 -3.89 16.11 21.97
CA GLU A 186 -2.98 15.97 20.82
C GLU A 186 -2.78 14.50 20.45
N LEU A 187 -2.64 13.62 21.45
CA LEU A 187 -2.54 12.18 21.22
C LEU A 187 -3.82 11.62 20.59
N GLY A 188 -4.98 12.09 21.02
CA GLY A 188 -6.27 11.74 20.43
C GLY A 188 -6.37 12.19 18.97
N GLU A 189 -5.81 13.34 18.62
CA GLU A 189 -5.75 13.82 17.24
C GLU A 189 -4.81 12.98 16.37
N ASP A 190 -3.64 12.62 16.89
CA ASP A 190 -2.69 11.71 16.22
C ASP A 190 -3.32 10.33 15.98
N CYS A 191 -3.92 9.74 17.01
CA CYS A 191 -4.64 8.47 16.90
C CYS A 191 -5.81 8.59 15.90
N ALA A 192 -6.58 9.67 15.94
CA ALA A 192 -7.66 9.89 14.97
C ALA A 192 -7.12 10.02 13.53
N ALA A 193 -6.01 10.71 13.33
CA ALA A 193 -5.37 10.83 12.02
C ALA A 193 -4.90 9.48 11.47
N LEU A 194 -4.37 8.60 12.33
CA LEU A 194 -3.97 7.23 11.97
C LEU A 194 -5.17 6.35 11.60
N THR A 195 -6.31 6.54 12.26
CA THR A 195 -7.53 5.75 12.04
C THR A 195 -8.37 6.20 10.85
N LYS A 196 -8.14 7.42 10.35
CA LYS A 196 -8.71 7.84 9.07
C LYS A 196 -8.09 6.96 7.99
N ILE A 197 -8.79 5.88 7.63
CA ILE A 197 -8.50 5.09 6.45
C ILE A 197 -8.34 6.08 5.30
N ARG A 198 -7.10 6.35 4.90
CA ARG A 198 -6.85 7.18 3.72
C ARG A 198 -7.40 6.35 2.58
N ARG A 199 -8.54 6.81 2.06
CA ARG A 199 -9.35 6.21 0.99
C ARG A 199 -8.46 5.42 0.03
N HIS A 200 -8.38 4.11 0.22
CA HIS A 200 -7.90 3.23 -0.82
C HIS A 200 -9.03 3.11 -1.82
N TYR A 201 -9.07 4.06 -2.75
CA TYR A 201 -9.98 4.02 -3.88
C TYR A 201 -9.63 2.80 -4.73
N GLY A 202 -10.37 1.70 -4.55
CA GLY A 202 -10.26 0.47 -5.34
C GLY A 202 -9.08 -0.42 -4.97
N ALA A 203 -9.34 -1.73 -4.84
CA ALA A 203 -8.44 -2.89 -4.70
C ALA A 203 -7.20 -2.78 -3.76
N PRO A 204 -6.90 -3.78 -2.91
CA PRO A 204 -5.80 -3.75 -1.93
C PRO A 204 -4.42 -3.96 -2.57
N SER A 205 -4.09 -3.23 -3.64
CA SER A 205 -2.75 -3.20 -4.21
C SER A 205 -2.06 -1.92 -3.75
N LEU A 206 -1.15 -2.05 -2.79
CA LEU A 206 -0.20 -0.99 -2.44
C LEU A 206 0.50 -0.51 -3.70
N PHE A 207 0.52 0.79 -3.96
CA PHE A 207 1.17 1.33 -5.15
C PHE A 207 2.68 1.13 -5.06
N ARG A 208 3.25 0.48 -6.08
CA ARG A 208 4.69 0.29 -6.27
C ARG A 208 5.03 0.80 -7.65
N ILE A 209 5.36 2.08 -7.71
CA ILE A 209 5.42 2.84 -8.96
C ILE A 209 6.87 3.05 -9.34
N ALA A 210 7.25 2.65 -10.55
CA ALA A 210 8.49 3.12 -11.19
C ALA A 210 8.16 4.30 -12.10
N LEU A 211 8.64 5.49 -11.76
CA LEU A 211 8.42 6.71 -12.53
C LEU A 211 9.67 7.03 -13.37
N ILE A 212 9.59 6.74 -14.66
CA ILE A 212 10.67 6.85 -15.64
C ILE A 212 10.43 8.08 -16.51
N GLY A 213 11.47 8.85 -16.78
CA GLY A 213 11.38 10.04 -17.64
C GLY A 213 12.73 10.76 -17.71
N PRO A 214 12.95 11.64 -18.69
CA PRO A 214 14.22 12.35 -18.82
C PRO A 214 14.43 13.33 -17.65
N ARG A 215 15.68 13.73 -17.38
CA ARG A 215 15.94 14.84 -16.45
C ARG A 215 15.30 16.12 -17.01
N GLY A 216 14.63 16.92 -16.16
CA GLY A 216 13.88 18.11 -16.60
C GLY A 216 12.39 17.86 -16.91
N SER A 217 11.91 16.62 -16.78
CA SER A 217 10.49 16.25 -16.89
C SER A 217 9.64 16.57 -15.65
N ASP A 218 10.18 17.26 -14.65
CA ASP A 218 9.55 17.49 -13.34
C ASP A 218 9.15 16.20 -12.59
N ARG A 219 9.73 15.03 -12.94
CA ARG A 219 9.45 13.73 -12.31
C ARG A 219 9.57 13.73 -10.79
N ARG A 220 10.54 14.47 -10.22
CA ARG A 220 10.74 14.61 -8.77
C ARG A 220 9.56 15.33 -8.12
N SER A 221 9.14 16.45 -8.72
CA SER A 221 8.00 17.24 -8.26
C SER A 221 6.69 16.46 -8.37
N LEU A 222 6.52 15.69 -9.44
CA LEU A 222 5.38 14.78 -9.62
C LEU A 222 5.39 13.65 -8.58
N ALA A 223 6.55 13.05 -8.31
CA ALA A 223 6.67 11.98 -7.33
C ALA A 223 6.39 12.46 -5.91
N LYS A 224 6.88 13.65 -5.55
CA LYS A 224 6.58 14.28 -4.27
C LYS A 224 5.07 14.52 -4.11
N HIS A 225 4.43 15.12 -5.12
CA HIS A 225 2.99 15.35 -5.13
C HIS A 225 2.18 14.04 -4.96
N VAL A 226 2.53 13.00 -5.71
CA VAL A 226 1.87 11.67 -5.61
C VAL A 226 2.12 11.02 -4.26
N SER A 227 3.33 11.11 -3.71
CA SER A 227 3.66 10.56 -2.40
C SER A 227 2.82 11.19 -1.27
N GLU A 228 2.64 12.51 -1.30
CA GLU A 228 1.83 13.23 -0.31
C GLU A 228 0.34 12.88 -0.48
N ARG A 229 -0.15 12.85 -1.73
CA ARG A 229 -1.54 12.59 -2.07
C ARG A 229 -1.99 11.17 -1.73
N PHE A 230 -1.20 10.17 -2.09
CA PHE A 230 -1.51 8.75 -1.92
C PHE A 230 -0.84 8.11 -0.71
N ASN A 231 -0.14 8.90 0.11
CA ASN A 231 0.59 8.41 1.30
C ASN A 231 1.64 7.35 0.95
N LEU A 232 2.43 7.56 -0.09
CA LEU A 232 3.49 6.64 -0.52
C LEU A 232 4.84 7.13 0.00
N VAL A 233 5.83 6.23 0.05
CA VAL A 233 7.22 6.62 0.27
C VAL A 233 7.84 7.07 -1.06
N HIS A 234 8.35 8.30 -1.12
CA HIS A 234 9.15 8.75 -2.28
C HIS A 234 10.58 8.25 -2.14
N VAL A 235 10.98 7.35 -3.04
CA VAL A 235 12.32 6.78 -3.12
C VAL A 235 13.04 7.40 -4.32
N ASP A 236 13.97 8.32 -4.07
CA ASP A 236 14.87 8.85 -5.10
C ASP A 236 16.18 8.06 -5.06
N PHE A 237 16.54 7.39 -6.16
CA PHE A 237 17.75 6.56 -6.23
C PHE A 237 19.02 7.35 -5.89
N ASN A 238 19.13 8.60 -6.36
CA ASN A 238 20.30 9.43 -6.08
C ASN A 238 20.40 9.79 -4.59
N TYR A 239 19.24 10.03 -3.96
CA TYR A 239 19.17 10.32 -2.54
C TYR A 239 19.55 9.11 -1.68
N ILE A 240 18.98 7.93 -1.96
CA ILE A 240 19.33 6.71 -1.20
C ILE A 240 20.78 6.28 -1.44
N LEU A 241 21.35 6.56 -2.62
CA LEU A 241 22.76 6.32 -2.92
C LEU A 241 23.67 7.24 -2.09
N GLU A 242 23.34 8.53 -1.99
CA GLU A 242 24.08 9.48 -1.16
C GLU A 242 23.97 9.15 0.34
N GLN A 243 22.79 8.71 0.77
CA GLN A 243 22.55 8.24 2.13
C GLN A 243 23.39 6.98 2.44
N ALA A 244 23.37 5.98 1.55
CA ALA A 244 24.17 4.76 1.71
C ALA A 244 25.69 5.05 1.72
N CYS A 245 26.13 6.02 0.90
CA CYS A 245 27.53 6.46 0.86
C CYS A 245 27.98 7.16 2.15
N SER A 246 27.06 7.83 2.85
CA SER A 246 27.35 8.56 4.10
C SER A 246 27.38 7.64 5.33
N GLN A 247 26.82 6.44 5.24
CA GLN A 247 26.79 5.48 6.33
C GLN A 247 28.13 4.74 6.50
N GLU A 248 28.50 4.40 7.73
CA GLU A 248 29.68 3.61 8.07
C GLU A 248 29.40 2.10 7.95
N THR A 249 28.90 1.68 6.78
CA THR A 249 28.69 0.27 6.45
C THR A 249 29.74 -0.20 5.44
N ALA A 250 29.97 -1.51 5.35
CA ALA A 250 30.87 -2.08 4.35
C ALA A 250 30.48 -1.66 2.91
N LEU A 251 29.17 -1.56 2.64
CA LEU A 251 28.65 -1.04 1.38
C LEU A 251 28.97 0.47 1.21
N GLY A 252 28.79 1.28 2.26
CA GLY A 252 29.16 2.69 2.24
C GLY A 252 30.65 2.94 2.01
N GLU A 253 31.52 2.16 2.65
CA GLU A 253 32.98 2.19 2.41
C GLU A 253 33.32 1.85 0.97
N MET A 254 32.75 0.77 0.43
CA MET A 254 32.93 0.38 -0.96
C MET A 254 32.48 1.51 -1.92
N LEU A 255 31.33 2.14 -1.66
CA LEU A 255 30.84 3.26 -2.47
C LEU A 255 31.78 4.47 -2.43
N ARG A 256 32.30 4.83 -1.24
CA ARG A 256 33.28 5.92 -1.09
C ARG A 256 34.57 5.61 -1.85
N LEU A 257 35.06 4.37 -1.77
CA LEU A 257 36.25 3.92 -2.49
C LEU A 257 36.07 3.98 -4.01
N CYS A 258 34.93 3.50 -4.53
CA CYS A 258 34.59 3.57 -5.96
C CYS A 258 34.51 5.03 -6.44
N LYS A 259 33.87 5.91 -5.66
CA LYS A 259 33.71 7.34 -6.01
C LYS A 259 35.05 8.07 -6.07
N HIS A 260 35.98 7.79 -5.14
CA HIS A 260 37.27 8.48 -5.07
C HIS A 260 38.34 7.92 -6.04
N ARG A 261 38.37 6.62 -6.31
CA ARG A 261 39.49 5.98 -7.03
C ARG A 261 39.23 5.71 -8.51
N CYS A 262 37.99 5.41 -8.90
CA CYS A 262 37.77 4.80 -10.22
C CYS A 262 37.03 5.68 -11.21
N GLY A 263 36.30 6.72 -10.78
CA GLY A 263 35.44 7.51 -11.68
C GLY A 263 34.42 6.67 -12.47
N GLN A 264 34.28 5.38 -12.13
CA GLN A 264 33.48 4.41 -12.85
C GLN A 264 32.03 4.49 -12.40
N LYS A 265 31.12 4.36 -13.37
CA LYS A 265 29.69 4.16 -13.10
C LYS A 265 29.53 2.89 -12.26
N LEU A 266 28.73 2.99 -11.19
CA LEU A 266 28.46 1.87 -10.30
C LEU A 266 27.79 0.73 -11.06
N LYS A 267 28.20 -0.52 -10.79
CA LYS A 267 27.64 -1.71 -11.43
C LYS A 267 26.15 -1.88 -11.11
N SER A 268 25.39 -2.40 -12.07
CA SER A 268 23.93 -2.59 -11.98
C SER A 268 23.52 -3.44 -10.76
N GLU A 269 24.32 -4.45 -10.40
CA GLU A 269 24.06 -5.35 -9.27
C GLU A 269 24.15 -4.61 -7.92
N THR A 270 25.14 -3.74 -7.74
CA THR A 270 25.25 -2.94 -6.53
C THR A 270 24.13 -1.92 -6.43
N ARG A 271 23.71 -1.35 -7.57
CA ARG A 271 22.61 -0.39 -7.61
C ARG A 271 21.29 -1.02 -7.18
N ILE A 272 20.97 -2.23 -7.65
CA ILE A 272 19.73 -2.91 -7.25
C ILE A 272 19.75 -3.31 -5.78
N GLN A 273 20.90 -3.74 -5.22
CA GLN A 273 21.03 -4.06 -3.79
C GLN A 273 20.64 -2.88 -2.90
N ILE A 274 21.06 -1.66 -3.27
CA ILE A 274 20.71 -0.43 -2.53
C ILE A 274 19.20 -0.17 -2.60
N VAL A 275 18.61 -0.34 -3.78
CA VAL A 275 17.15 -0.16 -3.97
C VAL A 275 16.37 -1.21 -3.18
N GLU A 276 16.76 -2.47 -3.27
CA GLU A 276 16.11 -3.59 -2.59
C GLU A 276 16.12 -3.40 -1.07
N GLN A 277 17.27 -3.07 -0.48
CA GLN A 277 17.39 -2.81 0.95
C GLN A 277 16.42 -1.70 1.42
N TYR A 278 16.23 -0.65 0.61
CA TYR A 278 15.35 0.46 0.96
C TYR A 278 13.86 0.14 0.76
N VAL A 279 13.53 -0.54 -0.35
CA VAL A 279 12.16 -0.92 -0.71
C VAL A 279 11.57 -1.99 0.21
N LEU A 280 12.42 -2.88 0.75
CA LEU A 280 12.02 -3.87 1.77
C LEU A 280 11.88 -3.27 3.18
N GLY A 281 12.14 -1.97 3.35
CA GLY A 281 11.87 -1.27 4.60
C GLY A 281 10.39 -1.33 5.00
N SER A 282 10.12 -1.35 6.31
CA SER A 282 8.77 -1.50 6.88
C SER A 282 7.78 -0.45 6.39
N GLU A 283 8.22 0.81 6.23
CA GLU A 283 7.40 1.91 5.72
C GLU A 283 7.00 1.69 4.25
N CYS A 284 7.95 1.29 3.40
CA CYS A 284 7.71 0.99 1.99
C CYS A 284 6.75 -0.19 1.81
N LEU A 285 6.87 -1.22 2.67
CA LEU A 285 5.98 -2.39 2.66
C LEU A 285 4.57 -2.07 3.15
N LYS A 286 4.40 -1.12 4.07
CA LYS A 286 3.08 -0.72 4.60
C LYS A 286 2.36 0.29 3.71
N LYS A 287 3.08 1.28 3.19
CA LYS A 287 2.53 2.43 2.47
C LYS A 287 2.59 2.27 0.95
N GLY A 288 3.48 1.42 0.44
CA GLY A 288 3.88 1.46 -0.96
C GLY A 288 4.94 2.53 -1.22
N TRP A 289 5.44 2.57 -2.45
CA TRP A 289 6.56 3.42 -2.82
C TRP A 289 6.45 3.92 -4.26
N ILE A 290 7.06 5.07 -4.51
CA ILE A 290 7.33 5.61 -5.84
C ILE A 290 8.83 5.79 -6.02
N LEU A 291 9.40 5.08 -6.98
CA LEU A 291 10.81 5.10 -7.31
C LEU A 291 11.06 6.07 -8.47
N THR A 292 11.96 7.02 -8.24
CA THR A 292 12.48 7.93 -9.27
C THR A 292 13.97 7.69 -9.48
N ASP A 293 14.47 8.09 -10.66
CA ASP A 293 15.90 8.05 -11.02
C ASP A 293 16.48 6.63 -11.21
N TYR A 294 15.64 5.60 -11.15
CA TYR A 294 15.95 4.19 -11.46
C TYR A 294 14.69 3.49 -12.00
N PRO A 295 14.77 2.59 -13.00
CA PRO A 295 15.96 2.16 -13.73
C PRO A 295 16.34 3.10 -14.88
N LYS A 296 17.64 3.15 -15.23
CA LYS A 296 18.16 3.89 -16.41
C LYS A 296 18.42 3.00 -17.63
N THR A 297 18.70 1.72 -17.42
CA THR A 297 18.98 0.75 -18.49
C THR A 297 18.01 -0.42 -18.46
N MET A 298 17.93 -1.17 -19.55
CA MET A 298 17.11 -2.39 -19.62
C MET A 298 17.57 -3.44 -18.58
N GLU A 299 18.88 -3.55 -18.35
CA GLU A 299 19.45 -4.50 -17.38
C GLU A 299 19.03 -4.16 -15.95
N GLU A 300 19.13 -2.90 -15.56
CA GLU A 300 18.63 -2.41 -14.27
C GLU A 300 17.14 -2.69 -14.11
N PHE A 301 16.35 -2.57 -15.17
CA PHE A 301 14.92 -2.84 -15.12
C PHE A 301 14.62 -4.34 -14.95
N LYS A 302 15.37 -5.23 -15.62
CA LYS A 302 15.25 -6.68 -15.37
C LYS A 302 15.56 -7.04 -13.92
N LEU A 303 16.63 -6.46 -13.36
CA LEU A 303 16.99 -6.66 -11.96
C LEU A 303 15.90 -6.12 -11.01
N LEU A 304 15.30 -4.98 -11.35
CA LEU A 304 14.17 -4.41 -10.59
C LEU A 304 12.95 -5.33 -10.57
N ASP A 305 12.70 -6.09 -11.62
CA ASP A 305 11.60 -7.05 -11.66
C ASP A 305 11.89 -8.35 -10.88
N MET A 306 13.15 -8.62 -10.55
CA MET A 306 13.56 -9.81 -9.79
C MET A 306 13.49 -9.64 -8.27
N ILE A 307 13.31 -8.41 -7.77
CA ILE A 307 13.19 -8.18 -6.32
C ILE A 307 11.90 -8.81 -5.78
N PRO A 308 11.80 -9.10 -4.47
CA PRO A 308 10.60 -9.72 -3.88
C PRO A 308 9.31 -8.91 -4.06
N THR A 309 9.42 -7.58 -4.16
CA THR A 309 8.28 -6.66 -4.31
C THR A 309 8.41 -5.81 -5.58
N PRO A 310 8.27 -6.38 -6.78
CA PRO A 310 8.49 -5.67 -8.03
C PRO A 310 7.44 -4.57 -8.26
N PRO A 311 7.74 -3.55 -9.09
CA PRO A 311 6.81 -2.47 -9.39
C PRO A 311 5.51 -3.00 -10.04
N ASN A 312 4.37 -2.53 -9.55
CA ASN A 312 3.05 -2.88 -10.09
C ASN A 312 2.50 -1.83 -11.08
N ARG A 313 3.17 -0.69 -11.19
CA ARG A 313 2.89 0.39 -12.14
C ARG A 313 4.21 0.91 -12.68
N ILE A 314 4.34 0.90 -14.00
CA ILE A 314 5.45 1.57 -14.69
C ILE A 314 4.85 2.76 -15.42
N ILE A 315 5.36 3.95 -15.11
CA ILE A 315 4.87 5.19 -15.68
C ILE A 315 6.03 5.86 -16.38
N ILE A 316 5.85 6.12 -17.68
CA ILE A 316 6.87 6.74 -18.52
C ILE A 316 6.38 8.14 -18.90
N LEU A 317 7.14 9.15 -18.52
CA LEU A 317 6.88 10.55 -18.87
C LEU A 317 7.52 10.85 -20.23
N LYS A 318 6.68 11.17 -21.21
CA LYS A 318 7.12 11.62 -22.53
C LYS A 318 7.23 13.14 -22.55
N VAL A 319 8.44 13.64 -22.79
CA VAL A 319 8.75 15.08 -22.89
C VAL A 319 9.85 15.24 -23.94
N ASP A 320 9.79 16.29 -24.75
CA ASP A 320 10.86 16.56 -25.70
C ASP A 320 12.15 16.96 -24.97
N ALA A 321 13.28 16.44 -25.46
CA ALA A 321 14.60 16.73 -24.91
C ALA A 321 14.94 18.23 -24.94
N GLN A 322 14.51 18.95 -25.97
CA GLN A 322 14.70 20.41 -26.07
C GLN A 322 14.00 21.14 -24.92
N ARG A 323 12.78 20.74 -24.57
CA ARG A 323 12.03 21.34 -23.47
C ARG A 323 12.68 21.04 -22.12
N CYS A 324 13.18 19.81 -21.95
CA CYS A 324 13.94 19.41 -20.77
C CYS A 324 15.22 20.22 -20.61
N ARG A 325 15.97 20.38 -21.71
CA ARG A 325 17.19 21.20 -21.79
C ARG A 325 16.92 22.63 -21.36
N GLU A 326 15.90 23.28 -21.94
CA GLU A 326 15.50 24.64 -21.56
C GLU A 326 15.14 24.76 -20.08
N ARG A 327 14.38 23.80 -19.53
CA ARG A 327 14.00 23.80 -18.11
C ARG A 327 15.23 23.69 -17.19
N LEU A 328 16.17 22.82 -17.52
CA LEU A 328 17.39 22.61 -16.73
C LEU A 328 18.34 23.80 -16.81
N LEU A 329 18.58 24.34 -18.01
CA LEU A 329 19.46 25.49 -18.22
C LEU A 329 18.90 26.80 -17.63
N ASN A 330 17.58 26.91 -17.52
CA ASN A 330 16.92 28.05 -16.86
C ASN A 330 16.71 27.85 -15.36
N ARG A 331 17.03 26.67 -14.81
CA ARG A 331 16.92 26.42 -13.37
C ARG A 331 18.06 27.08 -12.62
N ARG A 332 17.73 27.78 -11.53
CA ARG A 332 18.68 28.35 -10.57
C ARG A 332 18.31 27.85 -9.19
N TYR A 333 19.29 27.77 -8.31
CA TYR A 333 19.03 27.50 -6.90
C TYR A 333 19.58 28.65 -6.07
N ASN A 334 18.88 28.98 -4.99
CA ASN A 334 19.40 29.90 -3.99
C ASN A 334 20.43 29.15 -3.14
N VAL A 335 21.66 29.69 -3.07
CA VAL A 335 22.79 29.05 -2.38
C VAL A 335 22.57 28.93 -0.86
N ILE A 336 21.77 29.83 -0.28
CA ILE A 336 21.49 29.90 1.15
C ILE A 336 20.29 29.01 1.50
N THR A 337 19.18 29.15 0.77
CA THR A 337 17.93 28.46 1.11
C THR A 337 17.75 27.11 0.41
N GLY A 338 18.55 26.82 -0.62
CA GLY A 338 18.41 25.62 -1.46
C GLY A 338 17.14 25.60 -2.32
N SER A 339 16.35 26.69 -2.33
CA SER A 339 15.11 26.75 -3.08
C SER A 339 15.37 26.87 -4.59
N GLU A 340 14.59 26.16 -5.40
CA GLU A 340 14.71 26.16 -6.86
C GLU A 340 13.87 27.29 -7.48
N TYR A 341 14.47 28.03 -8.41
CA TYR A 341 13.88 29.14 -9.14
C TYR A 341 14.03 28.91 -10.65
N ASN A 342 13.06 29.37 -11.43
CA ASN A 342 13.17 29.39 -12.88
C ASN A 342 13.46 30.82 -13.34
N LEU A 343 14.51 30.98 -14.15
CA LEU A 343 14.95 32.27 -14.69
C LEU A 343 13.81 33.00 -15.42
N ALA A 344 12.95 32.26 -16.13
CA ALA A 344 11.84 32.81 -16.90
C ALA A 344 10.66 33.32 -16.04
N SER A 345 10.53 32.86 -14.79
CA SER A 345 9.47 33.32 -13.87
C SER A 345 9.96 34.36 -12.86
N CYS A 346 11.24 34.75 -12.94
CA CYS A 346 11.93 35.60 -11.97
C CYS A 346 12.08 37.05 -12.43
N GLU A 347 11.09 37.65 -13.08
CA GLU A 347 11.13 39.09 -13.40
C GLU A 347 11.06 39.97 -12.13
N SER A 348 10.62 39.43 -10.98
CA SER A 348 10.32 40.22 -9.77
C SER A 348 11.20 39.96 -8.53
N LEU A 349 12.26 39.14 -8.61
CA LEU A 349 13.08 38.75 -7.44
C LEU A 349 14.48 39.38 -7.40
N VAL A 350 14.79 40.28 -8.34
CA VAL A 350 16.10 40.96 -8.44
C VAL A 350 16.32 42.00 -7.31
N THR A 351 15.31 42.25 -6.47
CA THR A 351 15.37 43.27 -5.40
C THR A 351 15.74 42.75 -4.01
N ASP A 352 15.97 41.46 -3.80
CA ASP A 352 16.36 40.92 -2.49
C ASP A 352 17.88 40.67 -2.41
N PRO A 353 18.64 41.43 -1.59
CA PRO A 353 20.10 41.27 -1.47
C PRO A 353 20.54 39.90 -0.92
N ASP A 354 19.64 39.13 -0.28
CA ASP A 354 19.94 37.79 0.24
C ASP A 354 19.72 36.67 -0.80
N CYS A 355 19.24 36.99 -2.00
CA CYS A 355 18.95 35.99 -3.04
C CYS A 355 20.15 35.77 -3.97
N LYS A 356 21.18 35.06 -3.49
CA LYS A 356 22.29 34.60 -4.34
C LYS A 356 21.89 33.35 -5.12
N LEU A 357 21.56 33.55 -6.39
CA LEU A 357 21.19 32.48 -7.32
C LEU A 357 22.43 31.93 -8.05
N ASP A 358 22.57 30.60 -8.08
CA ASP A 358 23.66 29.91 -8.78
C ASP A 358 23.14 28.72 -9.62
N ILE A 359 24.01 28.13 -10.44
CA ILE A 359 23.75 26.99 -11.33
C ILE A 359 24.16 25.71 -10.62
N TYR A 360 23.22 24.77 -10.51
CA TYR A 360 23.51 23.50 -9.85
C TYR A 360 24.57 22.72 -10.64
N PRO A 361 25.58 22.09 -10.00
CA PRO A 361 26.67 21.43 -10.74
C PRO A 361 26.22 20.33 -11.72
N LYS A 362 25.07 19.69 -11.48
CA LYS A 362 24.51 18.70 -12.43
C LYS A 362 23.64 19.33 -13.53
N ASP A 363 23.52 20.65 -13.57
CA ASP A 363 22.76 21.41 -14.58
C ASP A 363 23.69 22.17 -15.54
N TYR A 364 25.01 21.94 -15.46
CA TYR A 364 25.94 22.39 -16.49
C TYR A 364 25.58 21.74 -17.84
N LYS A 365 25.75 22.51 -18.91
CA LYS A 365 25.33 22.14 -20.26
C LYS A 365 25.82 20.76 -20.66
N ASP A 366 27.11 20.47 -20.50
CA ASP A 366 27.69 19.20 -20.93
C ASP A 366 27.10 17.99 -20.18
N VAL A 367 26.79 18.15 -18.89
CA VAL A 367 26.17 17.10 -18.07
C VAL A 367 24.72 16.89 -18.49
N VAL A 368 23.99 17.97 -18.76
CA VAL A 368 22.59 17.90 -19.22
C VAL A 368 22.50 17.21 -20.58
N GLU A 369 23.37 17.56 -21.53
CA GLU A 369 23.42 16.90 -22.84
C GLU A 369 23.71 15.41 -22.70
N GLN A 370 24.69 15.05 -21.88
CA GLN A 370 25.06 13.65 -21.66
C GLN A 370 23.92 12.83 -21.03
N ASP A 371 23.21 13.39 -20.05
CA ASP A 371 22.08 12.72 -19.39
C ASP A 371 20.86 12.57 -20.32
N LEU A 372 20.60 13.55 -21.20
CA LEU A 372 19.52 13.46 -22.18
C LEU A 372 19.84 12.41 -23.25
N LEU A 373 21.08 12.38 -23.74
CA LEU A 373 21.55 11.37 -24.69
C LEU A 373 21.50 9.95 -24.11
N GLU A 374 21.97 9.76 -22.85
CA GLU A 374 21.86 8.47 -22.17
C GLU A 374 20.40 8.02 -22.05
N TYR A 375 19.45 8.94 -21.82
CA TYR A 375 18.03 8.59 -21.77
C TYR A 375 17.48 8.17 -23.14
N GLU A 376 17.79 8.94 -24.20
CA GLU A 376 17.33 8.66 -25.56
C GLU A 376 17.84 7.31 -26.09
N GLU A 377 19.09 6.95 -25.81
CA GLU A 377 19.66 5.66 -26.22
C GLU A 377 18.99 4.46 -25.54
N ASN A 378 18.53 4.63 -24.29
CA ASN A 378 18.02 3.52 -23.46
C ASN A 378 16.50 3.39 -23.44
N ILE A 379 15.75 4.47 -23.68
CA ILE A 379 14.30 4.50 -23.45
C ILE A 379 13.55 3.50 -24.34
N GLU A 380 13.97 3.31 -25.59
CA GLU A 380 13.34 2.35 -26.48
C GLU A 380 13.44 0.91 -25.96
N ALA A 381 14.60 0.55 -25.39
CA ALA A 381 14.81 -0.78 -24.81
C ALA A 381 13.95 -0.98 -23.55
N ILE A 382 13.83 0.05 -22.71
CA ILE A 382 12.95 0.04 -21.53
C ILE A 382 11.48 -0.08 -21.93
N MET A 383 11.02 0.70 -22.92
CA MET A 383 9.65 0.65 -23.42
C MET A 383 9.31 -0.72 -24.02
N ARG A 384 10.23 -1.28 -24.80
CA ARG A 384 10.08 -2.62 -25.40
C ARG A 384 9.97 -3.70 -24.33
N TYR A 385 10.74 -3.61 -23.26
CA TYR A 385 10.67 -4.56 -22.14
C TYR A 385 9.40 -4.39 -21.30
N ALA A 386 8.97 -3.15 -21.05
CA ALA A 386 7.73 -2.90 -20.31
C ALA A 386 6.49 -3.39 -21.06
N GLY A 387 6.42 -3.21 -22.38
CA GLY A 387 5.27 -3.61 -23.19
C GLY A 387 3.95 -3.03 -22.64
N GLU A 388 2.94 -3.89 -22.49
CA GLU A 388 1.58 -3.52 -22.05
C GLU A 388 1.48 -3.06 -20.58
N THR A 389 2.57 -3.18 -19.82
CA THR A 389 2.58 -2.81 -18.39
C THR A 389 2.96 -1.35 -18.14
N ALA A 390 3.56 -0.69 -19.13
CA ALA A 390 3.88 0.73 -19.05
C ALA A 390 2.68 1.58 -19.43
N SER A 391 2.42 2.60 -18.62
CA SER A 391 1.53 3.70 -18.96
C SER A 391 2.37 4.90 -19.37
N VAL A 392 2.16 5.39 -20.58
CA VAL A 392 2.87 6.57 -21.10
C VAL A 392 2.01 7.80 -20.84
N ILE A 393 2.60 8.82 -20.22
CA ILE A 393 1.94 10.10 -19.94
C ILE A 393 2.69 11.20 -20.69
N ASP A 394 1.94 12.01 -21.43
CA ASP A 394 2.49 13.22 -22.03
C ASP A 394 2.70 14.28 -20.94
N ALA A 395 3.95 14.71 -20.78
CA ALA A 395 4.37 15.70 -19.79
C ALA A 395 4.77 17.04 -20.44
N MET A 396 4.25 17.29 -21.65
CA MET A 396 4.36 18.58 -22.35
C MET A 396 3.32 19.60 -21.92
N ASP A 397 2.17 19.13 -21.43
CA ASP A 397 1.08 19.97 -20.94
C ASP A 397 1.47 20.77 -19.68
N GLU A 398 0.57 21.68 -19.26
CA GLU A 398 0.69 22.38 -17.99
C GLU A 398 0.83 21.40 -16.82
N ARG A 399 1.66 21.78 -15.83
CA ARG A 399 1.96 20.95 -14.64
C ARG A 399 0.71 20.39 -13.95
N LYS A 400 -0.39 21.16 -13.95
CA LYS A 400 -1.66 20.74 -13.36
C LYS A 400 -2.30 19.58 -14.13
N CYS A 401 -2.35 19.67 -15.46
CA CYS A 401 -2.86 18.60 -16.34
C CYS A 401 -2.04 17.32 -16.18
N VAL A 402 -0.71 17.43 -16.17
CA VAL A 402 0.18 16.27 -15.99
C VAL A 402 -0.03 15.58 -14.64
N ARG A 403 -0.25 16.36 -13.57
CA ARG A 403 -0.60 15.81 -12.24
C ARG A 403 -1.94 15.06 -12.28
N GLU A 404 -2.97 15.67 -12.85
CA GLU A 404 -4.30 15.06 -12.97
C GLU A 404 -4.26 13.78 -13.81
N ASN A 405 -3.50 13.76 -14.91
CA ASN A 405 -3.31 12.58 -15.74
C ASN A 405 -2.57 11.46 -15.01
N LEU A 406 -1.55 11.81 -14.21
CA LEU A 406 -0.83 10.86 -13.37
C LEU A 406 -1.74 10.26 -12.28
N GLU A 407 -2.53 11.10 -11.60
CA GLU A 407 -3.53 10.64 -10.63
C GLU A 407 -4.56 9.73 -11.29
N ALA A 408 -5.11 10.13 -12.44
CA ALA A 408 -6.07 9.32 -13.19
C ALA A 408 -5.48 7.97 -13.62
N CYS A 409 -4.21 7.94 -14.02
CA CYS A 409 -3.50 6.71 -14.36
C CYS A 409 -3.36 5.75 -13.17
N LEU A 410 -3.07 6.28 -11.97
CA LEU A 410 -2.95 5.47 -10.76
C LEU A 410 -4.31 4.94 -10.28
N MET A 411 -5.37 5.72 -10.47
CA MET A 411 -6.74 5.36 -10.09
C MET A 411 -7.39 4.32 -11.00
N ARG A 412 -6.80 4.06 -12.18
CA ARG A 412 -7.25 2.99 -13.06
C ARG A 412 -6.83 1.61 -12.52
N PRO A 413 -7.60 0.56 -12.85
CA PRO A 413 -7.18 -0.82 -12.60
C PRO A 413 -5.77 -1.06 -13.16
N GLY A 414 -5.01 -1.90 -12.47
CA GLY A 414 -3.65 -2.19 -12.93
C GLY A 414 -3.61 -2.83 -14.30
N PRO A 415 -2.51 -2.64 -15.05
CA PRO A 415 -2.34 -3.35 -16.30
C PRO A 415 -2.42 -4.85 -16.02
N SER A 416 -3.39 -5.51 -16.64
CA SER A 416 -3.62 -6.95 -16.51
C SER A 416 -2.62 -7.70 -17.40
N ALA A 417 -1.34 -7.67 -17.05
CA ALA A 417 -0.30 -8.39 -17.77
C ALA A 417 0.24 -9.56 -16.94
N LYS A 418 0.70 -10.60 -17.62
CA LYS A 418 1.47 -11.68 -16.97
C LYS A 418 2.78 -11.10 -16.40
N PRO A 419 3.31 -11.66 -15.30
CA PRO A 419 4.62 -11.29 -14.80
C PRO A 419 5.66 -11.35 -15.93
N ARG A 420 6.45 -10.29 -16.11
CA ARG A 420 7.45 -10.19 -17.19
C ARG A 420 8.57 -11.22 -17.03
N ILE A 421 8.85 -11.62 -15.79
CA ILE A 421 9.76 -12.71 -15.45
C ILE A 421 8.91 -13.84 -14.85
N PRO A 422 9.01 -15.08 -15.37
CA PRO A 422 8.39 -16.23 -14.73
C PRO A 422 9.00 -16.40 -13.34
N GLN A 423 8.23 -16.15 -12.28
CA GLN A 423 8.62 -16.60 -10.96
C GLN A 423 8.50 -18.12 -10.95
N SER A 424 9.53 -18.81 -10.48
CA SER A 424 9.38 -20.24 -10.15
C SER A 424 8.23 -20.36 -9.16
N PRO A 425 7.35 -21.37 -9.29
CA PRO A 425 6.31 -21.60 -8.30
C PRO A 425 6.99 -21.66 -6.92
N SER A 426 6.42 -20.96 -5.94
CA SER A 426 6.84 -21.08 -4.55
C SER A 426 6.89 -22.57 -4.21
N ILE A 427 8.09 -23.07 -3.87
CA ILE A 427 8.25 -24.42 -3.34
C ILE A 427 7.53 -24.38 -2.00
N ILE A 428 6.31 -24.88 -1.96
CA ILE A 428 5.58 -25.08 -0.72
C ILE A 428 6.28 -26.27 -0.05
N ASP A 429 6.97 -26.03 1.06
CA ASP A 429 7.43 -27.13 1.90
C ASP A 429 6.17 -27.80 2.47
N PRO A 430 5.91 -29.08 2.18
CA PRO A 430 4.75 -29.79 2.72
C PRO A 430 4.70 -29.78 4.26
N MET A 431 5.85 -29.58 4.91
CA MET A 431 5.96 -29.51 6.37
C MET A 431 5.57 -28.14 6.95
N ASP A 432 5.54 -27.08 6.14
CA ASP A 432 5.09 -25.73 6.54
C ASP A 432 3.58 -25.53 6.36
N ILE A 433 2.88 -26.54 5.81
CA ILE A 433 1.42 -26.58 5.74
C ILE A 433 0.89 -27.07 7.09
N GLU A 434 0.49 -26.15 7.98
CA GLU A 434 -0.30 -26.50 9.16
C GLU A 434 -1.69 -26.97 8.71
N PHE A 435 -1.90 -28.29 8.65
CA PHE A 435 -3.25 -28.86 8.51
C PHE A 435 -4.00 -28.69 9.84
N ASP A 436 -5.16 -28.03 9.79
CA ASP A 436 -6.08 -28.01 10.93
C ASP A 436 -6.65 -29.43 11.09
N PRO A 437 -6.56 -30.08 12.27
CA PRO A 437 -7.04 -31.46 12.46
C PRO A 437 -8.55 -31.66 12.20
N ASP A 438 -9.32 -30.59 12.03
CA ASP A 438 -10.75 -30.60 11.71
C ASP A 438 -11.06 -30.39 10.20
N ASP A 439 -10.05 -30.11 9.36
CA ASP A 439 -10.24 -30.02 7.91
C ASP A 439 -10.32 -31.45 7.32
N GLU A 440 -11.54 -31.94 7.08
CA GLU A 440 -11.73 -33.16 6.30
C GLU A 440 -11.18 -32.95 4.88
N PRO A 441 -10.23 -33.78 4.41
CA PRO A 441 -9.69 -33.63 3.06
C PRO A 441 -10.80 -33.85 2.03
N ASP A 442 -10.91 -32.96 1.03
CA ASP A 442 -11.87 -33.12 -0.06
C ASP A 442 -11.62 -34.47 -0.75
N PRO A 443 -12.56 -35.43 -0.68
CA PRO A 443 -12.34 -36.78 -1.17
C PRO A 443 -12.05 -36.82 -2.69
N LYS A 444 -12.42 -35.77 -3.42
CA LYS A 444 -12.14 -35.62 -4.86
C LYS A 444 -10.66 -35.52 -5.20
N ILE A 445 -9.80 -35.14 -4.24
CA ILE A 445 -8.33 -35.09 -4.45
C ILE A 445 -7.76 -36.48 -4.73
N PHE A 446 -8.44 -37.55 -4.31
CA PHE A 446 -8.00 -38.92 -4.51
C PHE A 446 -8.61 -39.62 -5.74
N ASP A 447 -9.53 -38.95 -6.44
CA ASP A 447 -10.23 -39.53 -7.60
C ASP A 447 -9.28 -39.87 -8.75
N ASP A 448 -8.21 -39.07 -8.94
CA ASP A 448 -7.19 -39.30 -9.98
C ASP A 448 -6.04 -40.20 -9.52
N ILE A 449 -5.97 -40.53 -8.22
CA ILE A 449 -4.89 -41.33 -7.62
C ILE A 449 -5.33 -42.79 -7.44
N ARG A 450 -6.63 -43.06 -7.26
CA ARG A 450 -7.16 -44.42 -7.22
C ARG A 450 -7.34 -44.97 -8.63
N ALA A 451 -6.71 -46.11 -8.91
CA ALA A 451 -7.05 -46.91 -10.08
C ALA A 451 -8.55 -47.22 -10.06
N SER A 452 -9.22 -47.04 -11.20
CA SER A 452 -10.65 -47.30 -11.35
C SER A 452 -11.00 -48.70 -10.85
N GLU A 453 -11.93 -48.81 -9.90
CA GLU A 453 -12.38 -50.10 -9.40
C GLU A 453 -12.94 -50.96 -10.56
N PRO A 454 -12.57 -52.25 -10.64
CA PRO A 454 -13.07 -53.12 -11.69
C PRO A 454 -14.59 -53.27 -11.55
N LYS A 455 -15.32 -52.82 -12.59
CA LYS A 455 -16.76 -53.04 -12.69
C LYS A 455 -17.02 -54.52 -12.92
N TYR A 456 -17.46 -55.22 -11.89
CA TYR A 456 -18.02 -56.56 -12.03
C TYR A 456 -19.46 -56.46 -12.52
N SER A 457 -19.70 -56.82 -13.78
CA SER A 457 -21.03 -57.12 -14.27
C SER A 457 -21.38 -58.55 -13.87
N PHE A 458 -22.33 -58.72 -12.97
CA PHE A 458 -22.99 -60.02 -12.78
C PHE A 458 -23.93 -60.23 -13.97
N ILE A 459 -23.78 -61.37 -14.64
CA ILE A 459 -24.63 -61.81 -15.76
C ILE A 459 -26.04 -62.10 -15.26
#